data_AF-A0A450TIF0-F1
#
_entry.id   AF-A0A450TIF0-F1
#
_cell.length_a   1.000
_cell.length_b   1.000
_cell.length_c   1.000
_cell.angle_alpha   90.00
_cell.angle_beta   90.00
_cell.angle_gamma   90.00
#
_symmetry.space_group_name_H-M   'P 1'
#
loop_
_entity.id
_entity.type
_entity.pdbx_description
1 polymer ?
#
loop_
_entity_poly.entity_id
_entity_poly.type
_entity_poly.pdbx_seq_one_letter_code
_entity_poly.pdbx_strand_id
1 'polypeptide(L)' 'MTENNIISMDPEVMGGIPVFKGTRVPVQNLIEYLEGDDDIDDFFDGFPSVSRKQVIGLIEQLDEMKEKLLAVS' A
#
# COMPACT_ATOMS: atom_id res chain seq x y z
N MET A 1 -13.44 -13.08 2.38
CA MET A 1 -13.05 -13.88 1.20
C MET A 1 -11.79 -13.26 0.64
N THR A 2 -10.81 -14.13 0.38
CA THR A 2 -9.49 -13.91 -0.24
C THR A 2 -8.55 -12.93 0.48
N GLU A 3 -7.46 -13.49 1.01
CA GLU A 3 -6.19 -12.79 1.26
C GLU A 3 -5.82 -12.03 -0.02
N ASN A 4 -6.23 -10.76 -0.09
CA ASN A 4 -5.87 -9.90 -1.19
C ASN A 4 -4.40 -9.58 -0.98
N ASN A 5 -3.58 -10.27 -1.76
CA ASN A 5 -2.16 -10.05 -1.91
C ASN A 5 -1.98 -8.65 -2.57
N ILE A 6 -2.16 -7.59 -1.79
CA ILE A 6 -2.13 -6.19 -2.23
C ILE A 6 -0.69 -5.75 -2.48
N ILE A 7 0.24 -6.31 -1.73
CA ILE A 7 1.68 -6.03 -1.77
C ILE A 7 2.40 -7.25 -2.32
N SER A 8 3.27 -7.04 -3.31
CA SER A 8 4.18 -8.06 -3.83
C SER A 8 5.62 -7.72 -3.46
N MET A 9 6.41 -8.72 -3.10
CA MET A 9 7.85 -8.63 -2.82
C MET A 9 8.58 -9.69 -3.65
N ASP A 10 8.53 -9.53 -4.97
CA ASP A 10 9.21 -10.44 -5.89
C ASP A 10 10.64 -9.93 -6.13
N PRO A 11 11.70 -10.72 -5.86
CA PRO A 11 13.08 -10.31 -6.11
C PRO A 11 13.35 -9.85 -7.55
N GLU A 12 12.59 -10.35 -8.53
CA GLU A 12 12.70 -9.95 -9.93
C GLU A 12 12.02 -8.60 -10.21
N VAL A 13 11.13 -8.14 -9.33
CA VAL A 13 10.43 -6.87 -9.43
C VAL A 13 11.05 -5.87 -8.46
N MET A 14 11.71 -4.86 -9.01
CA MET A 14 12.31 -3.76 -8.23
C MET A 14 13.27 -4.25 -7.12
N GLY A 15 13.92 -5.41 -7.30
CA GLY A 15 14.85 -5.97 -6.31
C GLY A 15 14.18 -6.48 -5.03
N GLY A 16 12.88 -6.82 -5.08
CA GLY A 16 12.15 -7.37 -3.93
C GLY A 16 11.60 -6.33 -2.96
N ILE A 17 11.69 -5.04 -3.28
CA ILE A 17 11.03 -4.02 -2.46
C ILE A 17 9.51 -4.23 -2.48
N PRO A 18 8.79 -3.93 -1.38
CA PRO A 18 7.34 -3.99 -1.35
C PRO A 18 6.71 -3.05 -2.37
N VAL A 19 6.00 -3.60 -3.35
CA VAL A 19 5.25 -2.85 -4.37
C VAL A 19 3.77 -3.19 -4.34
N PHE A 20 2.92 -2.29 -4.83
CA PHE A 20 1.54 -2.65 -5.13
C PHE A 20 1.51 -3.76 -6.18
N LYS A 21 0.82 -4.87 -5.89
CA LYS A 21 0.80 -6.05 -6.75
C LYS A 21 0.32 -5.70 -8.16
N GLY A 22 1.01 -6.24 -9.15
CA GLY A 22 0.75 -5.95 -10.57
C GLY A 22 1.33 -4.62 -11.06
N THR A 23 2.07 -3.90 -10.20
CA THR A 23 2.72 -2.64 -10.53
C THR A 23 4.22 -2.71 -10.21
N ARG A 24 4.94 -1.62 -10.51
CA ARG A 24 6.31 -1.37 -10.00
C ARG A 24 6.34 -0.18 -9.05
N VAL A 25 5.19 0.18 -8.48
CA VAL A 25 5.03 1.33 -7.58
C VAL A 25 5.31 0.87 -6.16
N PRO A 26 6.37 1.36 -5.50
CA PRO A 26 6.65 1.04 -4.10
C PRO A 26 5.51 1.47 -3.19
N VAL A 27 5.22 0.66 -2.17
CA VAL A 27 4.24 1.04 -1.13
C VAL A 27 4.70 2.30 -0.38
N GLN A 28 6.02 2.47 -0.24
CA GLN A 28 6.64 3.64 0.37
C GLN A 28 6.16 4.96 -0.25
N ASN A 29 5.93 5.00 -1.57
CA ASN A 29 5.46 6.21 -2.24
C ASN A 29 4.09 6.67 -1.71
N LEU A 30 3.19 5.74 -1.37
CA LEU A 30 1.91 6.12 -0.75
C LEU A 30 2.14 6.79 0.61
N ILE A 31 3.06 6.26 1.40
CA ILE A 31 3.38 6.80 2.73
C ILE A 31 3.96 8.20 2.61
N GLU A 32 4.91 8.40 1.68
CA GLU A 32 5.54 9.70 1.43
C GLU A 32 4.51 10.77 1.04
N TYR A 33 3.55 10.44 0.18
CA TYR A 33 2.45 11.37 -0.17
C TYR A 33 1.56 11.67 1.04
N LEU A 34 1.22 10.67 1.85
CA LEU A 34 0.39 10.85 3.04
C LEU A 34 1.08 11.62 4.18
N GLU A 35 2.41 11.55 4.26
CA GLU A 35 3.24 12.33 5.20
C GLU A 35 3.51 13.74 4.70
N GLY A 36 3.41 13.96 3.39
CA GLY A 36 3.52 15.27 2.75
C GLY A 36 2.27 16.12 2.91
N ASP A 37 2.27 17.25 2.19
CA ASP A 37 1.12 18.14 2.07
C ASP A 37 0.26 17.83 0.81
N ASP A 38 0.59 16.76 0.09
CA ASP A 38 -0.09 16.34 -1.14
C ASP A 38 -1.42 15.63 -0.85
N ASP A 39 -2.40 15.76 -1.74
CA ASP A 39 -3.68 15.05 -1.61
C ASP A 39 -3.52 13.58 -2.05
N ILE A 40 -4.37 12.69 -1.54
CA ILE A 40 -4.44 11.31 -2.00
C ILE A 40 -4.78 11.21 -3.49
N ASP A 41 -5.48 12.20 -4.04
CA ASP A 41 -5.76 12.26 -5.48
C ASP A 41 -4.48 12.56 -6.29
N ASP A 42 -3.54 13.34 -5.76
CA ASP A 42 -2.24 13.57 -6.40
C ASP A 42 -1.41 12.27 -6.49
N PHE A 43 -1.51 11.41 -5.47
CA PHE A 43 -0.91 10.07 -5.53
C PHE A 43 -1.48 9.23 -6.68
N PHE A 44 -2.80 9.26 -6.89
CA PHE A 44 -3.43 8.50 -7.97
C PHE A 44 -3.10 9.07 -9.35
N ASP A 45 -2.93 10.38 -9.47
CA ASP A 45 -2.49 11.03 -10.70
C ASP A 45 -1.02 10.70 -11.02
N GLY A 46 -0.16 10.63 -10.00
CA GLY A 46 1.24 10.20 -10.14
C GLY A 46 1.40 8.71 -10.42
N PHE A 47 0.50 7.86 -9.90
CA PHE A 47 0.57 6.41 -10.00
C PHE A 47 -0.76 5.77 -10.44
N PRO A 48 -1.24 6.03 -11.67
CA PRO A 48 -2.55 5.59 -12.15
C PRO A 48 -2.71 4.07 -12.28
N SER A 49 -1.60 3.32 -12.19
CA SER A 49 -1.61 1.85 -12.16
C SER A 49 -2.02 1.27 -10.79
N VAL A 50 -1.99 2.09 -9.73
CA VAL A 50 -2.44 1.69 -8.40
C VAL A 50 -3.93 1.97 -8.29
N SER A 51 -4.73 0.92 -8.04
CA SER A 51 -6.18 1.09 -7.89
C SER A 51 -6.55 1.62 -6.50
N ARG A 52 -7.63 2.42 -6.42
CA ARG A 52 -8.22 2.83 -5.12
C ARG A 52 -8.55 1.64 -4.23
N LYS A 53 -9.01 0.53 -4.82
CA LYS A 53 -9.30 -0.71 -4.09
C LYS A 53 -8.06 -1.29 -3.40
N GLN A 54 -6.88 -1.19 -4.02
CA GLN A 54 -5.63 -1.64 -3.39
C GLN A 54 -5.24 -0.75 -2.21
N VAL A 55 -5.36 0.57 -2.35
CA VAL A 55 -5.06 1.51 -1.26
C VAL A 55 -6.02 1.30 -0.08
N ILE A 56 -7.33 1.21 -0.33
CA ILE A 56 -8.33 0.94 0.70
C ILE A 56 -8.05 -0.39 1.41
N GLY A 57 -7.84 -1.46 0.64
CA GLY A 57 -7.56 -2.77 1.25
C GLY A 57 -6.25 -2.80 2.05
N LEU A 58 -5.25 -1.99 1.67
CA LEU A 58 -4.01 -1.86 2.44
C LEU A 58 -4.29 -1.19 3.79
N ILE A 59 -5.07 -0.10 3.79
CA ILE A 59 -5.43 0.63 5.01
C ILE A 59 -6.26 -0.26 5.94
N GLU A 60 -7.22 -1.02 5.41
CA GLU A 60 -8.01 -2.00 6.19
C GLU A 60 -7.11 -3.05 6.86
N GLN A 61 -6.12 -3.60 6.14
CA GLN A 61 -5.16 -4.55 6.72
C GLN A 61 -4.29 -3.93 7.81
N LEU A 62 -3.89 -2.67 7.65
CA LEU A 62 -3.13 -1.93 8.65
C LEU A 62 -3.96 -1.67 9.91
N ASP A 63 -5.23 -1.32 9.77
CA ASP A 63 -6.14 -1.09 10.90
C ASP A 63 -6.41 -2.40 11.68
N GLU A 64 -6.62 -3.52 10.98
CA GLU A 64 -6.73 -4.84 11.61
C GLU A 64 -5.46 -5.23 12.39
N MET A 65 -4.27 -4.88 11.87
CA MET A 65 -3.01 -5.14 12.55
C MET A 65 -2.79 -4.22 13.75
N LYS A 66 -3.22 -2.95 13.64
CA LYS A 66 -3.20 -1.97 14.73
C LYS A 66 -4.04 -2.44 15.92
N GLU A 67 -5.25 -2.94 15.68
CA GLU A 67 -6.11 -3.48 16.75
C GLU A 67 -5.43 -4.64 17.49
N LYS A 68 -4.71 -5.53 16.77
CA LYS A 68 -3.94 -6.60 17.39
C LYS A 68 -2.75 -6.09 18.22
N LEU A 69 -2.12 -4.99 17.81
CA LEU A 69 -1.02 -4.38 18.58
C LEU A 69 -1.53 -3.73 19.87
N LEU A 70 -2.66 -3.03 19.80
CA LEU A 70 -3.26 -2.36 20.96
C LEU A 70 -3.94 -3.33 21.93
N ALA A 71 -4.44 -4.47 21.46
CA ALA A 71 -5.05 -5.50 22.32
C ALA A 71 -4.03 -6.28 23.19
N VAL A 72 -2.72 -6.04 23.00
CA VAL A 72 -1.62 -6.73 23.72
C VAL A 72 -0.93 -5.78 24.73
N SER A 73 -1.40 -4.54 24.88
CA SER A 73 -0.94 -3.57 25.88
C SER A 73 -1.84 -3.50 27.11
#